data_AF-A0A9D7TRE9-F1
#
_entry.id   AF-A0A9D7TRE9-F1
#
_cell.length_a   1.000
_cell.length_b   1.000
_cell.length_c   1.000
_cell.angle_alpha   90.00
_cell.angle_beta   90.00
_cell.angle_gamma   90.00
#
_symmetry.space_group_name_H-M   'P 1'
#
loop_
_entity.id
_entity.type
_entity.pdbx_description
1 polymer ?
#
loop_
_entity_poly.entity_id
_entity_poly.type
_entity_poly.pdbx_seq_one_letter_code
_entity_poly.pdbx_strand_id
1 'polypeptide(L)'
;MYIRHLYRLCFYHRRRRCAVNCNPIKNYRCKNGKYAISSYQFLYRKTGVTEEENEDGPTGKAKPTTTISASLFRATPLPQVWITNIADQLKPGDELFFFDVIVKDEQGRLMFAPTLKLKIK
;
A
#
# COMPACT_ATOMS: atom_id res chain seq x y z
N MET A 1 -1.07 -9.89 -13.38
CA MET A 1 -1.10 -9.97 -11.89
C MET A 1 -2.45 -9.48 -11.36
N TYR A 2 -3.35 -10.39 -10.97
CA TYR A 2 -4.73 -10.05 -10.53
C TYR A 2 -4.81 -9.96 -9.00
N ILE A 3 -4.59 -8.78 -8.42
CA ILE A 3 -4.86 -8.53 -6.99
C ILE A 3 -6.37 -8.29 -6.83
N ARG A 4 -7.13 -9.37 -6.67
CA ARG A 4 -8.57 -9.35 -6.33
C ARG A 4 -8.76 -9.49 -4.82
N HIS A 5 -8.50 -8.45 -4.04
CA HIS A 5 -8.96 -8.42 -2.65
C HIS A 5 -9.70 -7.10 -2.39
N LEU A 6 -10.98 -7.22 -2.05
CA LEU A 6 -11.80 -6.15 -1.48
C LEU A 6 -11.50 -6.12 0.01
N TYR A 7 -10.94 -5.01 0.51
CA TYR A 7 -10.60 -4.86 1.93
C TYR A 7 -11.61 -3.96 2.64
N ARG A 8 -11.99 -4.33 3.87
CA ARG A 8 -12.94 -3.63 4.72
C ARG A 8 -12.17 -2.68 5.64
N LEU A 9 -12.10 -1.39 5.28
CA LEU A 9 -11.53 -0.34 6.12
C LEU A 9 -12.64 0.20 7.03
N CYS A 10 -12.45 0.09 8.35
CA CYS A 10 -13.36 0.65 9.33
C CYS A 10 -12.86 2.05 9.72
N PHE A 11 -13.66 3.08 9.45
CA PHE A 11 -13.34 4.46 9.85
C PHE A 11 -13.95 4.75 11.22
N TYR A 12 -13.17 5.35 12.12
CA TYR A 12 -13.58 5.60 13.50
C TYR A 12 -14.36 6.92 13.59
N HIS A 13 -15.68 6.85 13.66
CA HIS A 13 -16.51 7.95 14.14
C HIS A 13 -17.44 7.41 15.23
N ARG A 14 -17.38 7.99 16.44
CA ARG A 14 -18.27 7.68 17.57
C ARG A 14 -19.72 7.60 17.03
N ARG A 15 -20.28 6.38 17.02
CA ARG A 15 -21.69 5.99 16.74
C ARG A 15 -22.12 5.41 15.38
N ARG A 16 -21.29 5.23 14.34
CA ARG A 16 -21.73 4.43 13.16
C ARG A 16 -20.63 3.51 12.64
N ARG A 17 -20.87 2.20 12.69
CA ARG A 17 -20.04 1.16 12.04
C ARG A 17 -20.19 1.28 10.53
N CYS A 18 -19.47 2.21 9.91
CA CYS A 18 -19.34 2.22 8.45
C CYS A 18 -18.21 1.25 8.08
N ALA A 19 -18.61 0.06 7.64
CA ALA A 19 -17.74 -0.88 6.96
C ALA A 19 -17.46 -0.34 5.57
N VAL A 20 -16.33 0.35 5.41
CA VAL A 20 -16.00 0.99 4.15
C VAL A 20 -15.08 0.06 3.37
N ASN A 21 -15.66 -0.70 2.45
CA ASN A 21 -14.87 -1.56 1.55
C ASN A 21 -14.17 -0.68 0.52
N CYS A 22 -12.85 -0.49 0.60
CA CYS A 22 -12.12 0.32 -0.38
C CYS A 22 -10.97 -0.50 -1.01
N ASN A 23 -10.83 -0.40 -2.33
CA ASN A 23 -9.79 -1.09 -3.10
C ASN A 23 -8.70 -0.08 -3.49
N PRO A 24 -7.50 -0.15 -2.92
CA PRO A 24 -6.47 0.87 -3.13
C PRO A 24 -5.89 0.94 -4.54
N ILE A 25 -5.98 -0.13 -5.32
CA ILE A 25 -5.22 -0.26 -6.57
C ILE A 25 -6.03 0.22 -7.77
N LYS A 26 -7.35 0.00 -7.76
CA LYS A 26 -8.21 0.32 -8.92
C LYS A 26 -9.13 1.51 -8.72
N ASN A 27 -9.42 1.87 -7.47
CA ASN A 27 -10.19 3.03 -7.02
C ASN A 27 -10.63 2.72 -5.57
N TYR A 28 -10.31 3.58 -4.60
CA TYR A 28 -10.89 3.53 -3.26
C TYR A 28 -12.40 3.83 -3.34
N ARG A 29 -13.19 2.93 -3.94
CA ARG A 29 -14.64 3.08 -4.08
C ARG A 29 -15.30 2.45 -2.87
N CYS A 30 -15.39 3.27 -1.85
CA CYS A 30 -15.89 2.99 -0.52
C CYS A 30 -17.40 2.71 -0.56
N LYS A 31 -17.80 1.44 -0.45
CA LYS A 31 -19.14 0.94 -0.88
C LYS A 31 -20.36 1.40 -0.06
N ASN A 32 -20.27 2.31 0.91
CA ASN A 32 -21.43 2.75 1.72
C ASN A 32 -21.34 4.20 2.25
N GLY A 33 -20.62 5.08 1.55
CA GLY A 33 -20.52 6.51 1.85
C GLY A 33 -19.51 7.17 0.92
N LYS A 34 -19.81 8.38 0.41
CA LYS A 34 -18.93 9.10 -0.52
C LYS A 34 -17.74 9.70 0.24
N TYR A 35 -16.77 8.86 0.58
CA TYR A 35 -15.49 9.33 1.11
C TYR A 35 -14.53 9.67 -0.02
N ALA A 36 -14.07 10.91 -0.06
CA ALA A 36 -13.05 11.35 -1.00
C ALA A 36 -11.67 11.27 -0.34
N ILE A 37 -10.67 10.71 -1.01
CA ILE A 37 -9.30 10.73 -0.51
C ILE A 37 -8.76 12.15 -0.57
N SER A 38 -8.22 12.62 0.55
CA SER A 38 -7.43 13.84 0.60
C SER A 38 -5.95 13.53 0.37
N SER A 39 -5.42 12.51 1.05
CA SER A 39 -4.05 12.05 0.87
C SER A 39 -3.81 10.67 1.46
N TYR A 40 -2.72 10.02 1.07
CA TYR A 40 -2.20 8.80 1.68
C TYR A 40 -0.70 8.68 1.43
N GLN A 41 0.02 8.06 2.35
CA GLN A 41 1.37 7.57 2.08
C GLN A 41 1.28 6.14 1.54
N PHE A 42 2.09 5.87 0.52
CA PHE A 42 2.23 4.54 -0.05
C PHE A 42 3.68 4.12 -0.07
N LEU A 43 3.93 2.88 0.33
CA LEU A 43 5.24 2.26 0.39
C LEU A 43 5.15 0.84 -0.19
N TYR A 44 6.14 0.45 -0.98
CA TYR A 44 6.40 -0.96 -1.24
C TYR A 44 7.78 -1.36 -0.76
N ARG A 45 7.90 -2.63 -0.38
CA ARG A 45 9.11 -3.27 0.11
C ARG A 45 9.43 -4.47 -0.78
N LYS A 46 10.62 -4.46 -1.37
CA LYS A 46 11.18 -5.55 -2.14
C LYS A 46 12.18 -6.33 -1.31
N THR A 47 12.06 -7.65 -1.28
CA THR A 47 13.05 -8.54 -0.66
C THR A 47 13.93 -9.15 -1.76
N GLY A 48 15.23 -8.89 -1.66
CA GLY A 48 16.27 -9.48 -2.51
C GLY A 48 17.21 -10.36 -1.69
N VAL A 49 18.10 -11.05 -2.40
CA VAL A 49 19.23 -11.78 -1.82
C VAL A 49 20.51 -11.20 -2.41
N THR A 50 21.47 -10.89 -1.55
CA THR A 50 22.80 -10.41 -1.94
C THR A 50 23.82 -11.40 -1.40
N GLU A 51 24.82 -11.76 -2.20
CA GLU A 51 25.93 -12.61 -1.76
C GLU A 51 26.87 -11.80 -0.85
N GLU A 52 27.30 -12.41 0.26
CA GLU A 52 28.26 -11.81 1.16
C GLU A 52 29.65 -11.79 0.51
N GLU A 53 30.20 -10.60 0.31
CA GLU A 53 31.61 -10.40 -0.03
C GLU A 53 32.42 -10.28 1.26
N ASN A 54 33.47 -11.09 1.38
CA ASN A 54 34.55 -10.88 2.34
C ASN A 54 35.80 -10.38 1.59
N GLU A 55 36.85 -9.97 2.31
CA GLU A 55 38.11 -9.46 1.75
C GLU A 55 38.76 -10.42 0.72
N ASP A 56 38.42 -11.72 0.77
CA ASP A 56 38.91 -12.78 -0.14
C ASP A 56 37.91 -13.23 -1.23
N GLY A 57 36.78 -12.54 -1.43
CA GLY A 57 35.77 -12.84 -2.45
C GLY A 57 34.40 -13.32 -1.92
N PRO A 58 33.46 -13.71 -2.81
CA PRO A 58 32.10 -14.08 -2.42
C PRO A 58 32.10 -15.37 -1.59
N THR A 59 31.59 -15.30 -0.37
CA THR A 59 31.65 -16.38 0.63
C THR A 59 30.56 -17.44 0.43
N GLY A 60 29.74 -17.31 -0.63
CA GLY A 60 28.62 -18.20 -0.95
C GLY A 60 27.43 -18.12 0.01
N LYS A 61 27.46 -17.23 1.00
CA LYS A 61 26.36 -17.02 1.95
C LYS A 61 25.46 -15.88 1.46
N ALA A 62 24.22 -16.21 1.11
CA ALA A 62 23.22 -15.22 0.72
C ALA A 62 22.62 -14.52 1.95
N LYS A 63 22.67 -13.18 2.01
CA LYS A 63 21.96 -12.37 3.01
C LYS A 63 20.71 -11.74 2.40
N PRO A 64 19.57 -11.73 3.11
CA PRO A 64 18.38 -11.03 2.65
C PRO A 64 18.64 -9.52 2.72
N THR A 65 18.46 -8.83 1.60
CA THR A 65 18.48 -7.37 1.51
C THR A 65 17.07 -6.88 1.24
N THR A 66 16.71 -5.73 1.81
CA THR A 66 15.38 -5.13 1.60
C THR A 66 15.53 -3.74 1.01
N THR A 67 14.83 -3.50 -0.10
CA THR A 67 14.74 -2.16 -0.71
C THR A 67 13.35 -1.60 -0.52
N ILE A 68 13.26 -0.33 -0.13
CA ILE A 68 12.01 0.37 0.15
C ILE A 68 11.85 1.52 -0.86
N SER A 69 10.62 1.72 -1.33
CA SER A 69 10.26 2.93 -2.07
C SER A 69 8.94 3.46 -1.54
N ALA A 70 8.89 4.75 -1.21
CA ALA A 70 7.74 5.39 -0.56
C ALA A 70 7.48 6.78 -1.12
N SER A 71 6.21 7.20 -1.12
CA SER A 71 5.81 8.56 -1.49
C SER A 71 4.42 8.93 -0.94
N LEU A 72 4.16 10.24 -0.87
CA LEU A 72 2.87 10.82 -0.52
C LEU A 72 2.06 11.07 -1.79
N PHE A 73 0.81 10.64 -1.78
CA PHE A 73 -0.13 10.84 -2.88
C PHE A 73 -1.36 11.62 -2.41
N ARG A 74 -1.79 12.57 -3.22
CA ARG A 74 -3.04 13.35 -3.02
C ARG A 74 -4.13 12.98 -4.02
N ALA A 75 -3.81 12.12 -4.99
CA ALA A 75 -4.72 11.66 -6.02
C ALA A 75 -4.79 10.12 -6.01
N THR A 76 -5.95 9.60 -6.40
CA THR A 76 -6.21 8.18 -6.62
C THR A 76 -6.76 8.00 -8.04
N PRO A 77 -6.38 6.96 -8.77
CA PRO A 77 -5.45 5.87 -8.40
C PRO A 77 -3.98 6.34 -8.32
N LEU A 78 -3.08 5.42 -7.93
CA LEU A 78 -1.63 5.63 -7.99
C LEU A 78 -1.20 6.04 -9.42
N PRO A 79 -0.15 6.86 -9.59
CA PRO A 79 0.37 7.18 -10.91
C PRO A 79 0.81 5.94 -11.69
N GLN A 80 0.65 5.95 -13.01
CA GLN A 80 0.92 4.80 -13.87
C GLN A 80 2.34 4.24 -13.70
N VAL A 81 3.34 5.11 -13.52
CA VAL A 81 4.74 4.71 -13.28
C VAL A 81 4.87 3.81 -12.04
N TRP A 82 4.16 4.13 -10.96
CA TRP A 82 4.16 3.30 -9.75
C TRP A 82 3.45 1.97 -9.98
N ILE A 83 2.33 1.98 -10.69
CA ILE A 83 1.59 0.77 -11.04
C ILE A 83 2.46 -0.18 -11.87
N THR A 84 3.14 0.34 -12.89
CA THR A 84 4.06 -0.42 -13.75
C THR A 84 5.26 -0.95 -12.95
N ASN A 85 5.93 -0.11 -12.15
CA ASN A 85 7.04 -0.56 -11.30
C ASN A 85 6.64 -1.66 -10.32
N ILE A 86 5.43 -1.57 -9.75
CA ILE A 86 4.91 -2.63 -8.86
C ILE A 86 4.69 -3.93 -9.63
N ALA A 87 4.06 -3.84 -10.80
CA ALA A 87 3.75 -5.01 -11.62
C ALA A 87 5.01 -5.72 -12.14
N ASP A 88 6.05 -4.97 -12.47
CA ASP A 88 7.27 -5.50 -13.08
C ASP A 88 8.29 -6.00 -12.06
N GLN A 89 8.37 -5.36 -10.88
CA GLN A 89 9.49 -5.55 -9.96
C GLN A 89 9.16 -6.32 -8.69
N LEU A 90 7.89 -6.39 -8.27
CA LEU A 90 7.53 -7.07 -7.03
C LEU A 90 7.30 -8.55 -7.25
N LYS A 91 7.81 -9.35 -6.31
CA LYS A 91 7.74 -10.82 -6.30
C LYS A 91 6.85 -11.33 -5.16
N PRO A 92 6.36 -12.58 -5.24
CA PRO A 92 5.71 -13.22 -4.10
C PRO A 92 6.56 -13.11 -2.84
N GLY A 93 5.94 -12.67 -1.74
CA GLY A 93 6.66 -12.36 -0.50
C GLY A 93 6.82 -10.86 -0.23
N ASP A 94 6.88 -10.03 -1.28
CA ASP A 94 6.98 -8.57 -1.14
C ASP A 94 5.72 -7.95 -0.53
N GLU A 95 5.87 -6.74 0.00
CA GLU A 95 4.83 -6.09 0.78
C GLU A 95 4.49 -4.69 0.25
N LEU A 96 3.21 -4.35 0.29
CA LEU A 96 2.67 -3.03 -0.01
C LEU A 96 2.00 -2.46 1.24
N PHE A 97 2.17 -1.16 1.47
CA PHE A 97 1.61 -0.45 2.63
C PHE A 97 0.92 0.82 2.16
N PHE A 98 -0.30 1.03 2.63
CA PHE A 98 -1.02 2.30 2.56
C PHE A 98 -1.27 2.76 3.99
N PHE A 99 -0.71 3.90 4.37
CA PHE A 99 -0.79 4.45 5.73
C PHE A 99 -0.97 5.96 5.68
N ASP A 100 -1.25 6.57 6.83
CA ASP A 100 -1.64 7.99 6.94
C ASP A 100 -2.71 8.38 5.91
N VAL A 101 -3.68 7.49 5.72
CA VAL A 101 -4.77 7.71 4.77
C VAL A 101 -5.75 8.71 5.37
N ILE A 102 -5.88 9.86 4.75
CA ILE A 102 -6.80 10.92 5.14
C ILE A 102 -7.92 10.98 4.11
N VAL A 103 -9.16 10.91 4.58
CA VAL A 103 -10.36 11.03 3.75
C VAL A 103 -11.23 12.20 4.21
N LYS A 104 -12.07 12.70 3.31
CA LYS A 104 -13.13 13.67 3.57
C LYS A 104 -14.47 12.96 3.51
N ASP A 105 -15.33 13.17 4.51
CA ASP A 105 -16.73 12.78 4.42
C ASP A 105 -17.56 13.76 3.57
N GLU A 106 -18.85 13.47 3.43
CA GLU A 106 -19.80 14.30 2.67
C GLU A 106 -19.96 15.71 3.25
N GLN A 107 -19.57 15.93 4.51
CA GLN A 107 -19.59 17.22 5.19
C GLN A 107 -18.24 17.95 5.13
N GLY A 108 -17.26 17.38 4.41
CA GLY A 108 -15.91 17.93 4.27
C GLY A 108 -15.00 17.71 5.49
N ARG A 109 -15.43 16.96 6.50
CA ARG A 109 -14.63 16.68 7.70
C ARG A 109 -13.53 15.68 7.38
N LEU A 110 -12.33 15.93 7.89
CA LEU A 110 -11.19 15.04 7.73
C LEU A 110 -11.26 13.88 8.72
N MET A 111 -10.98 12.68 8.24
CA MET A 111 -10.92 11.46 9.03
C MET A 111 -9.72 10.61 8.60
N PHE A 112 -9.17 9.86 9.56
CA PHE A 112 -8.10 8.92 9.31
C PHE A 112 -8.67 7.53 9.00
N ALA A 113 -8.16 6.90 7.95
CA ALA A 113 -8.35 5.48 7.69
C ALA A 113 -7.27 4.65 8.41
N PRO A 114 -7.56 3.39 8.77
CA PRO A 114 -6.54 2.50 9.27
C PRO A 114 -5.52 2.15 8.18
N THR A 115 -4.30 1.81 8.60
CA THR A 115 -3.24 1.32 7.73
C THR A 115 -3.65 0.01 7.07
N LEU A 116 -3.39 -0.10 5.77
CA LEU A 116 -3.61 -1.31 4.97
C LEU A 116 -2.25 -1.88 4.54
N LYS A 117 -2.00 -3.12 4.95
CA LYS A 117 -0.82 -3.90 4.55
C LYS A 117 -1.25 -5.05 3.64
N LEU A 118 -0.60 -5.17 2.48
CA LEU A 118 -0.82 -6.24 1.51
C LEU A 118 0.48 -7.01 1.33
N LYS A 119 0.39 -8.32 1.18
CA LYS A 119 1.51 -9.19 0.80
C LYS A 119 1.24 -9.78 -0.57
N ILE A 120 2.23 -9.74 -1.44
CA ILE A 120 2.15 -10.34 -2.77
C ILE A 120 2.19 -11.87 -2.64
N LYS A 121 1.24 -12.54 -3.31
CA LYS A 121 1.12 -13.99 -3.39
C LYS A 121 1.53 -14.48 -4.76
#